data_AF-A0A2T2RG20-F1
#
_entry.id   AF-A0A2T2RG20-F1
#
_cell.length_a   1.000
_cell.length_b   1.000
_cell.length_c   1.000
_cell.angle_alpha   90.00
_cell.angle_beta   90.00
_cell.angle_gamma   90.00
#
_symmetry.space_group_name_H-M   'P 1'
#
loop_
_entity.id
_entity.type
_entity.pdbx_description
1 polymer ?
#
loop_
_entity_poly.entity_id
_entity_poly.type
_entity_poly.pdbx_seq_one_letter_code
_entity_poly.pdbx_strand_id
1 'polypeptide(L)'
;MTATIKTKTKPTVETLAKLYLNQEPAIVSEEIKTEFCDWILEQFQELPFAVQADYTMHYHDATEMFEDIKQEHLWVSMAEYDSEFYNNSFCGFALLAVHDYDHYQTQSCFTLEGEIQAYKKIASRAPNLEIQKIL
;
A
#
# COMPACT_ATOMS: atom_id res chain seq x y z
N MET A 1 -0.45 4.69 41.18
CA MET A 1 -1.20 3.92 40.15
C MET A 1 -0.47 4.11 38.84
N THR A 2 0.28 3.10 38.42
CA THR A 2 1.07 3.16 37.18
C THR A 2 0.16 2.69 36.05
N ALA A 3 -0.23 3.59 35.16
CA ALA A 3 -1.02 3.26 33.99
C ALA A 3 -0.16 2.42 33.04
N THR A 4 -0.46 1.14 32.93
CA THR A 4 0.15 0.25 31.94
C THR A 4 -0.23 0.74 30.55
N ILE A 5 0.76 1.18 29.78
CA ILE A 5 0.60 1.48 28.36
C ILE A 5 0.18 0.17 27.68
N LYS A 6 -1.10 0.06 27.28
CA LYS A 6 -1.54 -1.03 26.41
C LYS A 6 -0.80 -0.87 25.09
N THR A 7 0.16 -1.72 24.83
CA THR A 7 0.72 -1.88 23.49
C THR A 7 -0.44 -2.25 22.56
N LYS A 8 -0.74 -1.40 21.58
CA LYS A 8 -1.65 -1.75 20.49
C LYS A 8 -0.95 -2.87 19.71
N THR A 9 -1.31 -4.11 19.98
CA THR A 9 -0.89 -5.23 19.14
C THR A 9 -1.43 -4.98 17.74
N LYS A 10 -0.57 -5.00 16.72
CA LYS A 10 -1.02 -4.97 15.33
C LYS A 10 -1.99 -6.13 15.12
N PRO A 11 -3.18 -5.89 14.51
CA PRO A 11 -4.14 -6.96 14.23
C PRO A 11 -3.53 -8.01 13.30
N THR A 12 -3.91 -9.28 13.48
CA THR A 12 -3.42 -10.38 12.62
C THR A 12 -4.09 -10.33 11.25
N VAL A 13 -3.49 -10.96 10.23
CA VAL A 13 -4.06 -11.05 8.88
C VAL A 13 -5.45 -11.72 8.91
N GLU A 14 -5.65 -12.74 9.73
CA GLU A 14 -6.97 -13.38 9.93
C GLU A 14 -7.99 -12.41 10.52
N THR A 15 -7.55 -11.53 11.41
CA THR A 15 -8.41 -10.52 12.02
C THR A 15 -8.82 -9.49 10.97
N LEU A 16 -7.86 -9.02 10.16
CA LEU A 16 -8.10 -8.07 9.08
C LEU A 16 -9.00 -8.65 7.98
N ALA A 17 -8.73 -9.87 7.51
CA ALA A 17 -9.54 -10.55 6.51
C ALA A 17 -10.99 -10.74 6.96
N LYS A 18 -11.22 -11.07 8.24
CA LYS A 18 -12.57 -11.15 8.81
C LYS A 18 -13.24 -9.79 8.94
N LEU A 19 -12.51 -8.77 9.38
CA LEU A 19 -13.05 -7.42 9.58
C LEU A 19 -13.43 -6.73 8.27
N TYR A 20 -12.62 -6.92 7.21
CA TYR A 20 -12.75 -6.14 5.98
C TYR A 20 -13.35 -6.92 4.81
N LEU A 21 -13.11 -8.24 4.75
CA LEU A 21 -13.52 -9.07 3.61
C LEU A 21 -14.54 -10.15 3.98
N ASN A 22 -14.73 -10.41 5.28
CA ASN A 22 -15.50 -11.54 5.81
C ASN A 22 -15.07 -12.89 5.18
N GLN A 23 -13.76 -13.06 4.98
CA GLN A 23 -13.15 -14.22 4.30
C GLN A 23 -11.94 -14.75 5.10
N GLU A 24 -11.49 -15.96 4.75
CA GLU A 24 -10.19 -16.48 5.22
C GLU A 24 -9.03 -15.80 4.46
N PRO A 25 -7.85 -15.65 5.07
CA PRO A 25 -6.68 -15.11 4.37
C PRO A 25 -6.35 -15.92 3.11
N ALA A 26 -5.97 -15.22 2.05
CA ALA A 26 -5.45 -15.87 0.85
C ALA A 26 -4.11 -16.57 1.17
N ILE A 27 -3.95 -17.81 0.68
CA ILE A 27 -2.66 -18.49 0.68
C ILE A 27 -1.90 -18.02 -0.55
N VAL A 28 -0.86 -17.24 -0.36
CA VAL A 28 -0.02 -16.69 -1.43
C VAL A 28 1.31 -17.44 -1.44
N SER A 29 1.64 -18.08 -2.56
CA SER A 29 2.95 -18.75 -2.70
C SER A 29 4.08 -17.75 -2.97
N GLU A 30 5.32 -18.21 -2.79
CA GLU A 30 6.51 -17.39 -3.08
C GLU A 30 6.63 -17.01 -4.57
N GLU A 31 6.15 -17.86 -5.46
CA GLU A 31 6.08 -17.58 -6.90
C GLU A 31 5.13 -16.40 -7.18
N ILE A 32 3.95 -16.37 -6.53
CA ILE A 32 2.98 -15.28 -6.72
C ILE A 32 3.50 -13.97 -6.11
N LYS A 33 4.19 -14.02 -4.96
CA LYS A 33 4.86 -12.84 -4.40
C LYS A 33 5.93 -12.28 -5.35
N THR A 34 6.66 -13.16 -6.03
CA THR A 34 7.69 -12.75 -7.00
C THR A 34 7.05 -12.10 -8.23
N GLU A 35 5.99 -12.73 -8.78
CA GLU A 35 5.22 -12.18 -9.91
C GLU A 35 4.60 -10.82 -9.55
N PHE A 36 4.04 -10.70 -8.35
CA PHE A 36 3.54 -9.43 -7.82
C PHE A 36 4.62 -8.35 -7.79
N CYS A 37 5.81 -8.70 -7.30
CA CYS A 37 6.91 -7.74 -7.20
C CYS A 37 7.45 -7.33 -8.55
N ASP A 38 7.57 -8.23 -9.52
CA ASP A 38 7.97 -7.86 -10.87
C ASP A 38 6.95 -6.89 -11.49
N TRP A 39 5.66 -7.22 -11.38
CA TRP A 39 4.58 -6.38 -11.89
C TRP A 39 4.50 -5.00 -11.22
N ILE A 40 4.57 -4.92 -9.88
CA ILE A 40 4.45 -3.63 -9.19
C ILE A 40 5.64 -2.72 -9.47
N LEU A 41 6.83 -3.29 -9.73
CA LEU A 41 8.00 -2.52 -10.12
C LEU A 41 7.85 -1.92 -11.52
N GLU A 42 7.19 -2.63 -12.45
CA GLU A 42 6.82 -2.06 -13.75
C GLU A 42 5.84 -0.89 -13.55
N GLN A 43 4.80 -1.05 -12.73
CA GLN A 43 3.85 0.03 -12.43
C GLN A 43 4.52 1.24 -11.78
N PHE A 44 5.48 1.00 -10.88
CA PHE A 44 6.27 2.06 -10.24
C PHE A 44 7.12 2.85 -11.24
N GLN A 45 7.72 2.17 -12.22
CA GLN A 45 8.51 2.82 -13.28
C GLN A 45 7.67 3.71 -14.20
N GLU A 46 6.37 3.45 -14.29
CA GLU A 46 5.42 4.23 -15.10
C GLU A 46 4.89 5.48 -14.38
N LEU A 47 5.22 5.70 -13.10
CA LEU A 47 4.77 6.88 -12.36
C LEU A 47 5.28 8.18 -13.03
N PRO A 48 4.42 9.19 -13.23
CA PRO A 48 4.77 10.37 -14.01
C PRO A 48 5.52 11.45 -13.21
N PHE A 49 6.08 11.10 -12.05
CA PHE A 49 6.72 12.04 -11.12
C PHE A 49 7.86 11.42 -10.35
N ALA A 50 8.66 12.26 -9.68
CA ALA A 50 9.74 11.80 -8.83
C ALA A 50 9.20 11.25 -7.50
N VAL A 51 9.49 9.98 -7.20
CA VAL A 51 9.20 9.40 -5.88
C VAL A 51 10.41 9.58 -4.97
N GLN A 52 10.17 10.15 -3.79
CA GLN A 52 11.17 10.50 -2.80
C GLN A 52 10.93 9.71 -1.52
N ALA A 53 12.00 9.15 -0.96
CA ALA A 53 11.93 8.43 0.31
C ALA A 53 11.92 9.42 1.48
N ASP A 54 10.96 9.28 2.39
CA ASP A 54 10.93 9.95 3.69
C ASP A 54 11.04 8.89 4.80
N TYR A 55 11.78 9.16 5.86
CA TYR A 55 11.88 8.25 7.03
C TYR A 55 10.77 8.51 8.07
N THR A 56 9.85 9.41 7.75
CA THR A 56 8.72 9.80 8.59
C THR A 56 7.40 9.69 7.82
N MET A 57 6.28 9.77 8.53
CA MET A 57 4.97 9.93 7.91
C MET A 57 4.82 11.38 7.47
N HIS A 58 5.06 11.63 6.18
CA HIS A 58 5.12 12.99 5.61
C HIS A 58 3.75 13.67 5.63
N TYR A 59 2.72 12.97 5.14
CA TYR A 59 1.39 13.53 4.94
C TYR A 59 0.51 13.33 6.17
N HIS A 60 -0.15 14.40 6.60
CA HIS A 60 -1.23 14.31 7.57
C HIS A 60 -2.52 13.77 6.94
N ASP A 61 -2.79 14.20 5.70
CA ASP A 61 -3.94 13.78 4.92
C ASP A 61 -3.65 13.76 3.40
N ALA A 62 -4.58 13.19 2.63
CA ALA A 62 -4.41 13.01 1.19
C ALA A 62 -4.36 14.34 0.41
N THR A 63 -4.86 15.45 0.97
CA THR A 63 -4.83 16.76 0.30
C THR A 63 -3.40 17.24 0.14
N GLU A 64 -2.59 17.13 1.19
CA GLU A 64 -1.16 17.49 1.17
C GLU A 64 -0.42 16.63 0.13
N MET A 65 -0.68 15.33 0.12
CA MET A 65 -0.14 14.40 -0.88
C MET A 65 -0.52 14.80 -2.32
N PHE A 66 -1.76 15.20 -2.54
CA PHE A 66 -2.22 15.63 -3.86
C PHE A 66 -1.58 16.94 -4.31
N GLU A 67 -1.21 17.83 -3.39
CA GLU A 67 -0.50 19.08 -3.71
C GLU A 67 0.93 18.82 -4.17
N ASP A 68 1.62 17.85 -3.58
CA ASP A 68 2.96 17.44 -4.02
C ASP A 68 2.93 16.72 -5.36
N ILE A 69 1.97 15.81 -5.58
CA ILE A 69 1.82 15.12 -6.88
C ILE A 69 1.58 16.13 -8.01
N LYS A 70 0.81 17.20 -7.76
CA LYS A 70 0.63 18.30 -8.72
C LYS A 70 1.93 19.08 -8.99
N GLN A 71 2.88 19.03 -8.07
CA GLN A 71 4.24 19.58 -8.20
C GLN A 71 5.24 18.52 -8.69
N GLU A 72 4.77 17.45 -9.33
CA GLU A 72 5.58 16.41 -9.95
C GLU A 72 6.51 15.66 -8.98
N HIS A 73 6.10 15.52 -7.71
CA HIS A 73 6.80 14.65 -6.74
C HIS A 73 5.85 13.97 -5.75
N LEU A 74 6.35 12.94 -5.07
CA LEU A 74 5.63 12.22 -4.01
C LEU A 74 6.61 11.77 -2.94
N TRP A 75 6.32 12.05 -1.67
CA TRP A 75 7.04 11.49 -0.53
C TRP A 75 6.42 10.16 -0.10
N VAL A 76 7.24 9.12 0.02
CA VAL A 76 6.80 7.79 0.44
C VAL A 76 7.57 7.38 1.67
N SER A 77 6.83 6.95 2.69
CA SER A 77 7.39 6.54 3.98
C SER A 77 8.18 5.23 3.87
N MET A 78 9.45 5.29 4.26
CA MET A 78 10.33 4.13 4.48
C MET A 78 10.08 3.46 5.84
N ALA A 79 9.21 4.01 6.69
CA ALA A 79 8.94 3.45 8.01
C ALA A 79 7.88 2.33 7.99
N GLU A 80 7.06 2.25 6.94
CA GLU A 80 5.84 1.42 6.91
C GLU A 80 5.70 0.52 5.68
N TYR A 81 6.76 -0.17 5.27
CA TYR A 81 6.60 -1.21 4.25
C TYR A 81 6.83 -2.59 4.86
N ASP A 82 5.86 -3.51 4.70
CA ASP A 82 5.91 -4.92 5.15
C ASP A 82 7.01 -5.69 4.39
N SER A 83 8.26 -5.31 4.63
CA SER A 83 9.46 -5.84 3.96
C SER A 83 9.64 -7.34 4.16
N GLU A 84 9.00 -7.89 5.20
CA GLU A 84 9.04 -9.32 5.53
C GLU A 84 8.05 -10.15 4.71
N PHE A 85 7.03 -9.53 4.09
CA PHE A 85 6.06 -10.26 3.27
C PHE A 85 6.61 -10.57 1.88
N TYR A 86 7.39 -9.66 1.30
CA TYR A 86 7.89 -9.71 -0.07
C TYR A 86 9.32 -10.24 -0.15
N ASN A 87 9.67 -10.94 -1.24
CA ASN A 87 11.04 -11.40 -1.50
C ASN A 87 12.00 -10.26 -1.86
N ASN A 88 11.47 -9.09 -2.23
CA ASN A 88 12.23 -7.88 -2.51
C ASN A 88 11.75 -6.78 -1.55
N SER A 89 12.64 -6.28 -0.69
CA SER A 89 12.28 -5.26 0.29
C SER A 89 11.81 -3.95 -0.35
N PHE A 90 12.25 -3.63 -1.57
CA PHE A 90 11.79 -2.44 -2.30
C PHE A 90 10.37 -2.58 -2.86
N CYS A 91 9.84 -3.81 -2.96
CA CYS A 91 8.50 -4.09 -3.49
C CYS A 91 7.39 -3.40 -2.66
N GLY A 92 7.54 -3.38 -1.33
CA GLY A 92 6.59 -2.68 -0.47
C GLY A 92 6.63 -1.15 -0.65
N PHE A 93 7.81 -0.57 -0.86
CA PHE A 93 7.94 0.86 -1.18
C PHE A 93 7.29 1.20 -2.53
N ALA A 94 7.54 0.38 -3.55
CA ALA A 94 6.92 0.54 -4.86
C ALA A 94 5.39 0.44 -4.79
N LEU A 95 4.86 -0.53 -4.04
CA LEU A 95 3.42 -0.67 -3.80
C LEU A 95 2.83 0.59 -3.18
N LEU A 96 3.44 1.13 -2.11
CA LEU A 96 2.94 2.35 -1.45
C LEU A 96 2.91 3.53 -2.42
N ALA A 97 3.97 3.75 -3.19
CA ALA A 97 4.02 4.85 -4.16
C ALA A 97 2.92 4.74 -5.23
N VAL A 98 2.68 3.54 -5.77
CA VAL A 98 1.63 3.29 -6.77
C VAL A 98 0.24 3.44 -6.13
N HIS A 99 0.07 2.98 -4.89
CA HIS A 99 -1.17 3.08 -4.14
C HIS A 99 -1.53 4.54 -3.80
N ASP A 100 -0.57 5.33 -3.34
CA ASP A 100 -0.72 6.76 -3.08
C ASP A 100 -1.03 7.54 -4.36
N TYR A 101 -0.45 7.14 -5.49
CA TYR A 101 -0.86 7.68 -6.78
C TYR A 101 -2.29 7.32 -7.14
N ASP A 102 -2.76 6.12 -6.81
CA ASP A 102 -4.15 5.72 -7.05
C ASP A 102 -5.14 6.46 -6.16
N HIS A 103 -4.77 6.82 -4.93
CA HIS A 103 -5.53 7.79 -4.15
C HIS A 103 -5.69 9.10 -4.92
N TYR A 104 -4.61 9.62 -5.52
CA TYR A 104 -4.68 10.81 -6.35
C TYR A 104 -5.55 10.62 -7.60
N GLN A 105 -5.41 9.51 -8.32
CA GLN A 105 -6.20 9.23 -9.52
C GLN A 105 -7.71 9.09 -9.23
N THR A 106 -8.06 8.57 -8.05
CA THR A 106 -9.45 8.36 -7.63
C THR A 106 -10.00 9.50 -6.78
N GLN A 107 -9.17 10.47 -6.40
CA GLN A 107 -9.50 11.55 -5.47
C GLN A 107 -10.03 11.03 -4.13
N SER A 108 -9.40 9.97 -3.60
CA SER A 108 -9.84 9.29 -2.38
C SER A 108 -8.96 9.65 -1.18
N CYS A 109 -9.58 9.87 -0.01
CA CYS A 109 -8.87 10.21 1.24
C CYS A 109 -8.33 8.96 1.97
N PHE A 110 -7.50 9.14 3.00
CA PHE A 110 -7.00 8.07 3.90
C PHE A 110 -8.06 7.54 4.88
N THR A 111 -9.30 7.42 4.43
CA THR A 111 -10.39 6.73 5.15
C THR A 111 -10.49 5.31 4.62
N LEU A 112 -11.08 4.39 5.38
CA LEU A 112 -11.28 3.01 4.91
C LEU A 112 -11.94 2.92 3.51
N GLU A 113 -12.93 3.78 3.25
CA GLU A 113 -13.58 3.83 1.94
C GLU A 113 -12.60 4.26 0.84
N GLY A 114 -11.74 5.25 1.12
CA GLY A 114 -10.77 5.72 0.16
C GLY A 114 -9.61 4.75 -0.08
N GLU A 115 -9.14 4.06 0.96
CA GLU A 115 -8.20 2.93 0.84
C GLU A 115 -8.79 1.86 -0.08
N ILE A 116 -10.04 1.44 0.15
CA ILE A 116 -10.73 0.45 -0.70
C ILE A 116 -10.80 0.93 -2.16
N GLN A 117 -10.99 2.22 -2.40
CA GLN A 117 -11.02 2.76 -3.77
C GLN A 117 -9.64 2.70 -4.44
N ALA A 118 -8.58 3.06 -3.72
CA ALA A 118 -7.21 2.99 -4.22
C ALA A 118 -6.79 1.53 -4.49
N TYR A 119 -7.03 0.61 -3.55
CA TYR A 119 -6.78 -0.84 -3.74
C TYR A 119 -7.56 -1.44 -4.91
N LYS A 120 -8.83 -1.07 -5.09
CA LYS A 120 -9.60 -1.50 -6.28
C LYS A 120 -9.01 -0.96 -7.58
N LYS A 121 -8.51 0.26 -7.56
CA LYS A 121 -7.92 0.90 -8.73
C LYS A 121 -6.62 0.21 -9.14
N ILE A 122 -5.75 -0.15 -8.20
CA ILE A 122 -4.54 -0.94 -8.49
C ILE A 122 -4.89 -2.38 -8.90
N ALA A 123 -5.82 -3.05 -8.21
CA ALA A 123 -6.25 -4.41 -8.53
C ALA A 123 -6.89 -4.52 -9.93
N SER A 124 -7.56 -3.46 -10.40
CA SER A 124 -8.12 -3.42 -11.76
C SER A 124 -7.07 -3.47 -12.88
N ARG A 125 -5.81 -3.19 -12.56
CA ARG A 125 -4.65 -3.25 -13.47
C ARG A 125 -3.81 -4.51 -13.32
N ALA A 126 -4.09 -5.34 -12.32
CA ALA A 126 -3.32 -6.54 -12.04
C ALA A 126 -3.46 -7.59 -13.17
N PRO A 127 -2.38 -8.33 -13.49
CA PRO A 127 -2.36 -9.22 -14.64
C PRO A 127 -3.14 -10.53 -14.41
N ASN A 128 -3.41 -10.92 -13.16
CA ASN A 128 -4.17 -12.12 -12.83
C ASN A 128 -4.87 -12.04 -11.46
N LEU A 129 -5.73 -13.03 -11.17
CA LEU A 129 -6.52 -13.11 -9.92
C LEU A 129 -5.66 -13.38 -8.68
N GLU A 130 -4.53 -14.07 -8.79
CA GLU A 130 -3.66 -14.36 -7.64
C GLU A 130 -2.94 -13.11 -7.15
N ILE A 131 -2.49 -12.23 -8.06
CA ILE A 131 -1.99 -10.89 -7.71
C ILE A 131 -3.11 -10.05 -7.08
N GLN A 132 -4.33 -10.13 -7.60
CA GLN A 132 -5.49 -9.44 -6.99
C GLN A 132 -5.86 -9.96 -5.59
N LYS A 133 -5.39 -11.14 -5.16
CA LYS A 133 -5.59 -11.61 -3.78
C LYS A 133 -4.57 -11.03 -2.80
N ILE A 134 -3.44 -10.52 -3.29
CA ILE A 134 -2.46 -9.79 -2.48
C ILE A 134 -2.97 -8.37 -2.21
N LEU A 135 -3.56 -7.74 -3.25
CA LEU A 135 -4.16 -6.40 -3.21
C LEU A 135 -5.53 -6.39 -2.50
#